data_AF-A0A382F6E9-F1
#
_entry.id   AF-A0A382F6E9-F1
#
_cell.length_a   1.000
_cell.length_b   1.000
_cell.length_c   1.000
_cell.angle_alpha   90.00
_cell.angle_beta   90.00
_cell.angle_gamma   90.00
#
_symmetry.space_group_name_H-M   'P 1'
#
loop_
_entity.id
_entity.type
_entity.pdbx_description
1 polymer ?
#
loop_
_entity_poly.entity_id
_entity_poly.type
_entity_poly.pdbx_seq_one_letter_code
_entity_poly.pdbx_strand_id
1 'polypeptide(L)' 'MGISFWQILIIVALLVVLFGRGKISQLMGDVAKGVKSFKKGINEDDEPKSIDKSEDEDTKH' A
#
# COMPACT_ATOMS: atom_id res chain seq x y z
N MET A 1 -14.84 -4.76 27.03
CA MET A 1 -15.31 -4.72 25.63
C MET A 1 -14.16 -4.17 24.79
N GLY A 2 -13.29 -5.04 24.29
CA GLY A 2 -12.09 -4.62 23.54
C GLY A 2 -12.44 -4.25 22.10
N ILE A 3 -11.52 -3.53 21.45
CA ILE A 3 -11.59 -3.27 20.01
C ILE A 3 -11.46 -4.63 19.32
N SER A 4 -12.59 -5.16 18.87
CA SER A 4 -12.62 -6.42 18.13
C SER A 4 -12.24 -6.15 16.69
N PHE A 5 -11.60 -7.12 16.04
CA PHE A 5 -11.26 -7.04 14.62
C PHE A 5 -12.45 -6.52 13.83
N TRP A 6 -13.66 -7.09 14.06
CA TRP A 6 -14.97 -6.70 13.50
C TRP A 6 -15.34 -5.22 13.56
N GLN A 7 -14.82 -4.44 14.50
CA GLN A 7 -15.09 -3.00 14.56
C GLN A 7 -14.17 -2.22 13.62
N ILE A 8 -12.92 -2.68 13.46
CA ILE A 8 -11.93 -2.04 12.60
C ILE A 8 -12.36 -2.10 11.13
N LEU A 9 -12.84 -3.24 10.63
CA LEU A 9 -13.32 -3.33 9.23
C LEU A 9 -14.56 -2.48 8.94
N ILE A 10 -15.45 -2.28 9.92
CA ILE A 10 -16.59 -1.36 9.76
C ILE A 10 -16.10 0.08 9.62
N ILE A 11 -15.14 0.48 10.46
CA ILE A 11 -14.55 1.83 10.40
C ILE A 11 -13.79 2.03 9.08
N VAL A 12 -12.99 1.06 8.65
CA VAL A 12 -12.27 1.12 7.38
C VAL A 12 -13.24 1.20 6.20
N ALA A 13 -14.33 0.43 6.22
CA ALA A 13 -15.35 0.50 5.17
C ALA A 13 -15.96 1.91 5.07
N LEU A 14 -16.28 2.54 6.20
CA LEU A 14 -16.79 3.92 6.21
C LEU A 14 -15.76 4.92 5.66
N LEU A 15 -14.49 4.79 6.03
CA LEU A 15 -13.42 5.64 5.47
C LEU A 15 -13.28 5.43 3.96
N VAL A 16 -13.36 4.20 3.47
CA VAL A 16 -13.31 3.91 2.03
C VAL A 16 -14.50 4.51 1.28
N VAL A 17 -15.70 4.52 1.87
CA VAL A 17 -16.89 5.13 1.26
C VAL A 17 -16.78 6.66 1.25
N LEU A 18 -16.31 7.28 2.33
CA LEU A 18 -16.19 8.74 2.44
C LEU A 18 -15.09 9.32 1.54
N PHE A 19 -13.92 8.67 1.51
CA PHE A 19 -12.78 9.14 0.72
C PHE A 19 -12.79 8.61 -0.72
N GLY A 20 -13.53 7.54 -0.98
CA GLY A 20 -13.59 6.84 -2.26
C GLY A 20 -12.33 6.01 -2.55
N ARG A 21 -12.50 4.93 -3.31
CA ARG A 21 -11.41 4.01 -3.70
C ARG A 21 -10.28 4.67 -4.49
N GLY A 22 -10.58 5.71 -5.27
CA GLY A 22 -9.60 6.39 -6.12
C GLY A 22 -8.54 7.17 -5.33
N LYS A 23 -8.98 7.96 -4.33
CA LYS A 23 -8.07 8.72 -3.47
C LYS A 23 -7.16 7.79 -2.65
N ILE A 24 -7.73 6.72 -2.11
CA ILE A 24 -7.01 5.76 -1.27
C ILE A 24 -5.98 4.97 -2.10
N SER A 25 -6.33 4.53 -3.32
CA SER A 25 -5.40 3.80 -4.19
C SER A 25 -4.20 4.65 -4.60
N GLN A 26 -4.42 5.92 -4.93
CA GLN A 26 -3.34 6.85 -5.28
C GLN A 26 -2.40 7.13 -4.09
N LEU A 27 -2.98 7.41 -2.91
CA LEU A 27 -2.21 7.61 -1.67
C LEU A 27 -1.44 6.35 -1.25
N MET A 28 -2.06 5.17 -1.37
CA MET A 28 -1.41 3.89 -1.07
C MET A 28 -0.26 3.60 -2.03
N GLY A 29 -0.38 3.98 -3.31
CA GLY A 29 0.70 3.88 -4.29
C GLY A 29 1.91 4.74 -3.92
N ASP A 30 1.69 5.98 -3.50
CA ASP A 30 2.77 6.89 -3.07
C ASP A 30 3.42 6.43 -1.77
N VAL A 31 2.62 5.96 -0.81
CA VAL A 31 3.10 5.35 0.44
C VAL A 31 3.90 4.07 0.14
N ALA A 32 3.43 3.21 -0.76
CA ALA A 32 4.12 1.98 -1.15
C ALA A 32 5.49 2.27 -1.80
N LYS A 33 5.57 3.29 -2.67
CA LYS A 33 6.84 3.74 -3.26
C LYS A 33 7.81 4.29 -2.19
N GLY A 34 7.30 5.07 -1.23
CA GLY A 34 8.09 5.59 -0.11
C GLY A 34 8.62 4.48 0.81
N VAL A 35 7.76 3.55 1.22
CA VAL A 35 8.13 2.40 2.05
C VAL A 35 9.07 1.44 1.30
N LYS A 36 8.85 1.20 0.00
CA LYS A 36 9.76 0.40 -0.85
C LYS A 36 11.15 1.03 -0.90
N SER A 37 11.24 2.35 -1.06
CA SER A 37 12.52 3.08 -1.08
C SER A 37 13.20 3.07 0.29
N PHE A 38 12.45 3.22 1.37
CA PHE A 38 12.95 3.12 2.75
C PHE A 38 13.49 1.72 3.06
N LYS A 39 12.73 0.68 2.69
CA LYS A 39 13.17 -0.71 2.85
C LYS A 39 14.38 -1.02 1.98
N LYS A 40 14.42 -0.50 0.75
CA LYS A 40 15.59 -0.65 -0.13
C LYS A 40 16.83 0.00 0.46
N GLY A 41 16.73 1.23 0.97
CA GLY A 41 17.85 1.92 1.62
C GLY A 41 18.39 1.20 2.87
N ILE A 42 17.52 0.55 3.65
CA ILE A 42 17.94 -0.28 4.79
C ILE A 42 18.60 -1.61 4.35
N ASN A 43 18.15 -2.22 3.25
CA ASN A 43 18.73 -3.48 2.76
C ASN A 43 19.96 -3.26 1.87
N GLU A 44 20.24 -2.02 1.42
CA GLU A 44 21.42 -1.71 0.61
C GLU A 44 22.74 -1.84 1.39
N ASP A 45 22.69 -1.86 2.73
CA ASP A 45 23.85 -2.14 3.60
C ASP A 45 24.20 -3.66 3.69
N ASP A 46 23.35 -4.56 3.16
CA ASP A 46 23.40 -6.03 3.39
C ASP A 46 23.22 -6.89 2.10
N GLU A 47 23.89 -6.55 0.98
CA GLU A 47 23.97 -7.32 -0.32
C GLU A 47 22.87 -7.10 -1.42
N PRO A 48 23.13 -7.49 -2.72
CA PRO A 48 22.66 -6.72 -3.88
C PRO A 48 21.26 -7.09 -4.46
N LYS A 49 20.48 -6.03 -4.68
CA LYS A 49 19.52 -5.76 -5.78
C LYS A 49 18.66 -6.93 -6.30
N SER A 50 17.42 -6.99 -5.83
CA SER A 50 16.29 -7.42 -6.67
C SER A 50 14.95 -6.86 -6.19
N ILE A 51 14.57 -5.66 -6.65
CA ILE A 51 13.14 -5.27 -6.65
C ILE A 51 12.83 -4.39 -7.88
N ASP A 52 13.15 -4.91 -9.06
CA ASP A 52 12.43 -4.50 -10.28
C ASP A 52 11.47 -5.63 -10.65
N LYS A 53 10.22 -5.43 -10.27
CA LYS A 53 9.09 -5.96 -11.04
C LYS A 53 8.00 -4.91 -10.94
N SER A 54 8.10 -3.96 -11.85
CA SER A 54 6.99 -3.10 -12.21
C SER A 54 5.98 -4.00 -12.92
N GLU A 55 4.92 -4.40 -12.21
CA GLU A 55 3.69 -4.89 -12.84
C GLU A 55 2.86 -3.67 -13.23
N ASP A 56 3.32 -2.98 -14.28
CA ASP A 56 2.43 -2.31 -15.23
C ASP A 56 2.03 -3.38 -16.26
N GLU A 57 1.10 -4.26 -15.89
CA GLU A 57 0.34 -5.05 -16.86
C GLU A 57 -0.99 -4.33 -17.04
N ASP A 58 -0.92 -3.34 -17.93
CA ASP A 58 -2.01 -2.74 -18.66
C ASP A 58 -2.78 -3.86 -19.38
N THR A 59 -3.70 -4.52 -18.69
CA THR A 59 -4.64 -5.47 -19.31
C THR A 59 -5.75 -4.68 -19.97
N LYS A 60 -5.45 -4.27 -21.21
CA LYS A 60 -6.40 -3.90 -22.26
C LYS A 60 -7.70 -4.70 -22.18
N HIS A 61 -8.80 -4.02 -21.89
CA HIS A 61 -10.09 -4.23 -22.56
C HIS A 61 -10.95 -2.97 -22.51
#